data_AF-A0A9P4PY79-F1
#
_entry.id   AF-A0A9P4PY79-F1
#
_cell.length_a   1.000
_cell.length_b   1.000
_cell.length_c   1.000
_cell.angle_alpha   90.00
_cell.angle_beta   90.00
_cell.angle_gamma   90.00
#
_symmetry.space_group_name_H-M   'P 1'
#
loop_
_entity.id
_entity.type
_entity.pdbx_description
1 polymer ?
#
loop_
_entity_poly.entity_id
_entity_poly.type
_entity_poly.pdbx_seq_one_letter_code
_entity_poly.pdbx_strand_id
1 'polypeptide(L)'
;MPRTHSLDNLRTFLTVLVILHHASIPYSGLGSWPYEPSPNSPSAEADLSTIVLILFNIINQTFSMALFFLISGYFSAMAAEKRGRRVFLKEKGMKLGVPCAVYSIFVAGFVEGIIAVVRDGAGWRYAVRRTAAKGVGVRGARGPVWYVGVVLVFDLVFAFTFYPQTKQDDTREAKPPAKTETQKPHISHLHDRYIFSALAASALATFLLRTRWPIGTTFTPLGVDVGFLPQYIVYYATGIYAHRALRTELHRLVPRFSIRVPRALTAVRTMLAVLLVTIYTAFTFTFLFMRREADLLGGFNILAAWYAVFNETLVFLICVALLRLFGEGDWAKRKWSVALGREGWEVDVARWGYAAFLVHGPVVVGVQSQTSSPPLITSTIQPPSPSTGASTPTTPTNTAANKYAPTTCATALTPSLSTSPTAP
;
A
#
# COMPACT_ATOMS: atom_id res chain seq x y z
N MET A 1 -31.02 4.12 -1.40
CA MET A 1 -30.58 3.52 -0.13
C MET A 1 -29.94 4.61 0.71
N PRO A 2 -30.29 4.72 2.01
CA PRO A 2 -29.53 5.51 2.95
C PRO A 2 -28.05 5.09 2.92
N ARG A 3 -27.14 6.04 3.11
CA ARG A 3 -25.70 5.76 3.18
C ARG A 3 -25.45 4.83 4.37
N THR A 4 -25.04 3.59 4.12
CA THR A 4 -24.62 2.68 5.18
C THR A 4 -23.19 3.05 5.59
N HIS A 5 -22.98 3.42 6.86
CA HIS A 5 -21.68 3.86 7.37
C HIS A 5 -20.61 2.75 7.37
N SER A 6 -21.00 1.49 7.17
CA SER A 6 -20.10 0.33 7.22
C SER A 6 -18.94 0.43 6.23
N LEU A 7 -19.21 0.79 4.97
CA LEU A 7 -18.15 0.94 3.97
C LEU A 7 -17.27 2.16 4.20
N ASP A 8 -17.83 3.23 4.77
CA ASP A 8 -17.08 4.42 5.12
C ASP A 8 -16.13 4.16 6.29
N ASN A 9 -16.62 3.46 7.32
CA ASN A 9 -15.84 3.07 8.47
C ASN A 9 -14.77 2.04 8.09
N LEU A 10 -15.08 1.09 7.18
CA LEU A 10 -14.08 0.17 6.64
C LEU A 10 -12.97 0.92 5.90
N ARG A 11 -13.31 1.88 5.05
CA ARG A 11 -12.31 2.74 4.39
C ARG A 11 -11.49 3.55 5.39
N THR A 12 -12.12 4.02 6.46
CA THR A 12 -11.46 4.77 7.54
C THR A 12 -10.45 3.89 8.26
N PHE A 13 -10.86 2.68 8.65
CA PHE A 13 -10.00 1.67 9.24
C PHE A 13 -8.80 1.34 8.34
N LEU A 14 -9.03 1.10 7.04
CA LEU A 14 -7.95 0.84 6.09
C LEU A 14 -7.01 2.05 5.93
N THR A 15 -7.54 3.27 6.01
CA THR A 15 -6.72 4.49 5.97
C THR A 15 -5.82 4.56 7.20
N VAL A 16 -6.34 4.28 8.40
CA VAL A 16 -5.53 4.21 9.62
C VAL A 16 -4.45 3.13 9.48
N LEU A 17 -4.77 1.96 8.95
CA LEU A 17 -3.80 0.90 8.69
C LEU A 17 -2.69 1.32 7.71
N VAL A 18 -3.01 2.10 6.67
CA VAL A 18 -1.99 2.66 5.75
C VAL A 18 -1.05 3.62 6.49
N ILE A 19 -1.59 4.46 7.37
CA ILE A 19 -0.78 5.39 8.17
C ILE A 19 0.16 4.61 9.10
N LEU A 20 -0.37 3.62 9.81
CA LEU A 20 0.42 2.77 10.70
C LEU A 20 1.49 1.98 9.94
N HIS A 21 1.16 1.46 8.76
CA HIS A 21 2.10 0.75 7.90
C HIS A 21 3.26 1.63 7.45
N HIS A 22 2.99 2.84 6.98
CA HIS A 22 4.08 3.75 6.63
C HIS A 22 4.90 4.21 7.85
N ALA A 23 4.26 4.34 9.02
CA ALA A 23 4.95 4.66 10.26
C ALA A 23 5.88 3.52 10.73
N SER A 24 5.56 2.25 10.41
CA SER A 24 6.36 1.09 10.80
C SER A 24 7.49 0.74 9.83
N ILE A 25 7.44 1.12 8.55
CA ILE A 25 8.48 0.77 7.54
C ILE A 25 9.91 1.05 8.03
N PRO A 26 10.23 2.25 8.58
CA PRO A 26 11.61 2.57 8.98
C PRO A 26 12.16 1.64 10.05
N TYR A 27 11.28 1.05 10.85
CA TYR A 27 11.62 0.23 12.01
C TYR A 27 11.50 -1.28 11.74
N SER A 28 10.73 -1.68 10.72
CA SER A 28 10.64 -3.07 10.28
C SER A 28 11.72 -3.45 9.27
N GLY A 29 12.31 -2.46 8.58
CA GLY A 29 13.23 -2.69 7.46
C GLY A 29 12.54 -3.21 6.19
N LEU A 30 11.21 -3.30 6.18
CA LEU A 30 10.44 -3.80 5.04
C LEU A 30 9.64 -2.70 4.35
N GLY A 31 10.05 -2.37 3.14
CA GLY A 31 9.39 -1.41 2.26
C GLY A 31 10.27 -0.20 1.97
N SER A 32 9.71 0.76 1.23
CA SER A 32 10.36 2.03 0.92
C SER A 32 9.64 3.17 1.63
N TRP A 33 10.36 3.91 2.46
CA TRP A 33 9.85 5.11 3.12
C TRP A 33 10.90 6.23 3.07
N PRO A 34 10.52 7.52 2.95
CA PRO A 34 11.49 8.60 2.83
C PRO A 34 12.38 8.79 4.07
N TYR A 35 11.88 8.39 5.25
CA TYR A 35 12.61 8.50 6.50
C TYR A 35 13.37 7.20 6.81
N GLU A 36 14.65 7.34 7.10
CA GLU A 36 15.54 6.27 7.56
C GLU A 36 16.07 6.63 8.95
N PRO A 37 15.98 5.72 9.95
CA PRO A 37 16.52 5.96 11.29
C PRO A 37 18.06 6.04 11.26
N SER A 38 18.64 6.73 12.24
CA SER A 38 20.11 6.74 12.40
C SER A 38 20.62 5.33 12.74
N PRO A 39 21.77 4.89 12.18
CA PRO A 39 22.40 3.61 12.53
C PRO A 39 22.70 3.47 14.03
N ASN A 40 22.84 4.59 14.74
CA ASN A 40 23.13 4.63 16.18
C ASN A 40 21.85 4.73 17.05
N SER A 41 20.66 4.65 16.44
CA SER A 41 19.39 4.71 17.19
C SER A 41 19.10 3.36 17.85
N PRO A 42 18.42 3.33 19.02
CA PRO A 42 17.98 2.08 19.65
C PRO A 42 17.09 1.22 18.74
N SER A 43 16.44 1.84 17.74
CA SER A 43 15.65 1.16 16.72
C SER A 43 16.46 0.46 15.62
N ALA A 44 17.79 0.57 15.62
CA ALA A 44 18.66 -0.08 14.63
C ALA A 44 18.95 -1.55 14.98
N GLU A 45 18.78 -1.97 16.24
CA GLU A 45 18.93 -3.37 16.63
C GLU A 45 17.62 -4.14 16.47
N ALA A 46 17.72 -5.35 15.90
CA ALA A 46 16.56 -6.21 15.69
C ALA A 46 16.11 -6.85 17.00
N ASP A 47 14.95 -6.46 17.50
CA ASP A 47 14.34 -7.01 18.71
C ASP A 47 12.96 -7.66 18.41
N LEU A 48 12.23 -8.05 19.45
CA LEU A 48 10.89 -8.61 19.30
C LEU A 48 9.93 -7.62 18.62
N SER A 49 10.11 -6.31 18.83
CA SER A 49 9.28 -5.28 18.20
C SER A 49 9.50 -5.24 16.69
N THR A 50 10.73 -5.38 16.20
CA THR A 50 11.05 -5.47 14.77
C THR A 50 10.29 -6.63 14.11
N ILE A 51 10.26 -7.81 14.73
CA ILE A 51 9.54 -8.98 14.20
C ILE A 51 8.03 -8.72 14.12
N VAL A 52 7.46 -8.10 15.15
CA VAL A 52 6.03 -7.73 15.16
C VAL A 52 5.72 -6.74 14.04
N LEU A 53 6.57 -5.73 13.81
CA LEU A 53 6.40 -4.76 12.73
C LEU A 53 6.60 -5.38 11.35
N ILE A 54 7.51 -6.34 11.19
CA ILE A 54 7.67 -7.14 9.97
C ILE A 54 6.38 -7.89 9.65
N LEU A 55 5.83 -8.63 10.62
CA LEU A 55 4.59 -9.38 10.46
C LEU A 55 3.42 -8.44 10.14
N PHE A 56 3.32 -7.32 10.85
CA PHE A 56 2.32 -6.29 10.57
C PHE A 56 2.43 -5.76 9.13
N ASN A 57 3.65 -5.46 8.65
CA ASN A 57 3.86 -4.96 7.30
C ASN A 57 3.47 -6.00 6.24
N ILE A 58 3.91 -7.25 6.39
CA ILE A 58 3.61 -8.34 5.46
C ILE A 58 2.11 -8.58 5.37
N ILE A 59 1.43 -8.71 6.52
CA ILE A 59 0.00 -8.96 6.58
C ILE A 59 -0.76 -7.78 5.97
N ASN A 60 -0.42 -6.54 6.36
CA ASN A 60 -1.12 -5.36 5.87
C ASN A 60 -0.91 -5.14 4.35
N GLN A 61 0.30 -5.38 3.85
CA GLN A 61 0.61 -5.31 2.42
C GLN A 61 -0.22 -6.31 1.61
N THR A 62 -0.49 -7.49 2.17
CA THR A 62 -1.23 -8.55 1.48
C THR A 62 -2.66 -8.12 1.15
N PHE A 63 -3.41 -7.49 2.07
CA PHE A 63 -4.84 -7.24 1.86
C PHE A 63 -5.25 -5.78 1.68
N SER A 64 -4.55 -4.83 2.32
CA SER A 64 -5.07 -3.47 2.51
C SER A 64 -5.36 -2.79 1.17
N MET A 65 -4.40 -2.84 0.24
CA MET A 65 -4.54 -2.24 -1.08
C MET A 65 -5.58 -2.94 -1.94
N ALA A 66 -5.64 -4.28 -1.93
CA ALA A 66 -6.64 -5.02 -2.68
C ALA A 66 -8.07 -4.72 -2.21
N LEU A 67 -8.29 -4.59 -0.90
CA LEU A 67 -9.60 -4.22 -0.36
C LEU A 67 -9.97 -2.78 -0.75
N PHE A 68 -9.01 -1.86 -0.76
CA PHE A 68 -9.20 -0.52 -1.31
C PHE A 68 -9.58 -0.54 -2.81
N PHE A 69 -8.92 -1.36 -3.63
CA PHE A 69 -9.27 -1.54 -5.03
C PHE A 69 -10.67 -2.13 -5.22
N LEU A 70 -11.07 -3.11 -4.41
CA LEU A 70 -12.43 -3.67 -4.41
C LEU A 70 -13.48 -2.59 -4.12
N ILE A 71 -13.26 -1.81 -3.07
CA ILE A 71 -14.17 -0.72 -2.68
C ILE A 71 -14.19 0.36 -3.78
N SER A 72 -13.06 0.68 -4.39
CA SER A 72 -12.97 1.64 -5.49
C SER A 72 -13.74 1.18 -6.73
N GLY A 73 -13.59 -0.08 -7.14
CA GLY A 73 -14.34 -0.65 -8.27
C GLY A 73 -15.85 -0.60 -8.04
N TYR A 74 -16.29 -0.93 -6.82
CA TYR A 74 -17.69 -0.84 -6.41
C TYR A 74 -18.24 0.58 -6.53
N PHE A 75 -17.53 1.58 -5.99
CA PHE A 75 -17.98 2.98 -6.08
C PHE A 75 -17.83 3.58 -7.47
N SER A 76 -16.87 3.14 -8.28
CA SER A 76 -16.72 3.57 -9.67
C SER A 76 -17.88 3.08 -10.53
N ALA A 77 -18.28 1.82 -10.39
CA ALA A 77 -19.48 1.29 -11.03
C ALA A 77 -20.75 2.05 -10.60
N MET A 78 -20.91 2.30 -9.30
CA MET A 78 -22.05 3.05 -8.77
C MET A 78 -22.10 4.51 -9.24
N ALA A 79 -20.94 5.17 -9.36
CA ALA A 79 -20.86 6.53 -9.86
C ALA A 79 -21.18 6.60 -11.36
N ALA A 80 -20.72 5.63 -12.14
CA ALA A 80 -20.95 5.56 -13.58
C ALA A 80 -22.43 5.37 -13.96
N GLU A 81 -23.24 4.76 -13.10
CA GLU A 81 -24.70 4.66 -13.31
C GLU A 81 -25.44 6.01 -13.15
N LYS A 82 -24.84 6.96 -12.43
CA LYS A 82 -25.47 8.24 -12.06
C LYS A 82 -24.94 9.43 -12.84
N ARG A 83 -23.91 9.24 -13.67
CA ARG A 83 -23.16 10.31 -14.35
C ARG A 83 -22.88 9.92 -15.79
N GLY A 84 -22.94 10.88 -16.71
CA GLY A 84 -22.46 10.68 -18.07
C GLY A 84 -20.95 10.42 -18.10
N ARG A 85 -20.46 9.70 -19.13
CA ARG A 85 -19.04 9.29 -19.24
C ARG A 85 -18.05 10.44 -19.10
N ARG A 86 -18.33 11.58 -19.78
CA ARG A 86 -17.48 12.77 -19.73
C ARG A 86 -17.44 13.38 -18.32
N VAL A 87 -18.59 13.49 -17.67
CA VAL A 87 -18.71 14.02 -16.30
C VAL A 87 -17.99 13.10 -15.31
N PHE A 88 -18.18 11.79 -15.43
CA PHE A 88 -17.47 10.79 -14.61
C PHE A 88 -15.96 10.93 -14.73
N LEU A 89 -15.41 10.96 -15.96
CA LEU A 89 -13.97 11.09 -16.18
C LEU A 89 -13.43 12.42 -15.69
N LYS A 90 -14.15 13.53 -15.91
CA LYS A 90 -13.75 14.85 -15.39
C LYS A 90 -13.72 14.85 -13.85
N GLU A 91 -14.77 14.35 -13.21
CA GLU A 91 -14.83 14.25 -11.76
C GLU A 91 -13.72 13.37 -11.18
N LYS A 92 -13.43 12.22 -11.80
CA LYS A 92 -12.32 11.35 -11.38
C LYS A 92 -10.96 11.99 -11.58
N GLY A 93 -10.74 12.65 -12.72
CA GLY A 93 -9.52 13.41 -12.98
C GLY A 93 -9.28 14.53 -11.97
N MET A 94 -10.33 15.27 -11.60
CA MET A 94 -10.24 16.34 -10.60
C MET A 94 -10.08 15.80 -9.16
N LYS A 95 -10.75 14.70 -8.81
CA LYS A 95 -10.73 14.15 -7.44
C LYS A 95 -9.53 13.24 -7.16
N LEU A 96 -8.95 12.60 -8.19
CA LEU A 96 -7.84 11.66 -8.04
C LEU A 96 -6.58 12.15 -8.74
N GLY A 97 -6.70 12.60 -9.99
CA GLY A 97 -5.55 13.03 -10.81
C GLY A 97 -4.88 14.29 -10.28
N VAL A 98 -5.66 15.34 -9.98
CA VAL A 98 -5.11 16.61 -9.45
C VAL A 98 -4.40 16.41 -8.11
N PRO A 99 -5.01 15.76 -7.08
CA PRO A 99 -4.29 15.48 -5.84
C PRO A 99 -3.05 14.60 -6.03
N CYS A 100 -3.09 13.61 -6.94
CA CYS A 100 -1.93 12.78 -7.25
C CYS A 100 -0.76 13.60 -7.82
N ALA A 101 -1.04 14.49 -8.77
CA ALA A 101 -0.03 15.37 -9.38
C ALA A 101 0.53 16.36 -8.34
N VAL A 102 -0.34 17.04 -7.60
CA VAL A 102 0.07 18.01 -6.56
C VAL A 102 0.93 17.33 -5.50
N TYR A 103 0.53 16.15 -5.02
CA TYR A 103 1.31 15.39 -4.05
C TYR A 103 2.69 15.02 -4.61
N SER A 104 2.73 14.46 -5.82
CA SER A 104 3.97 13.94 -6.41
C SER A 104 4.99 15.04 -6.72
N ILE A 105 4.51 16.24 -7.10
CA ILE A 105 5.34 17.41 -7.42
C ILE A 105 5.80 18.13 -6.14
N PHE A 106 4.86 18.46 -5.25
CA PHE A 106 5.14 19.36 -4.13
C PHE A 106 5.35 18.60 -2.82
N VAL A 107 4.41 17.72 -2.46
CA VAL A 107 4.40 17.09 -1.13
C VAL A 107 5.57 16.13 -0.96
N ALA A 108 5.91 15.34 -1.99
CA ALA A 108 7.06 14.45 -1.94
C ALA A 108 8.39 15.22 -1.71
N GLY A 109 8.56 16.37 -2.36
CA GLY A 109 9.73 17.24 -2.13
C GLY A 109 9.68 17.92 -0.76
N PHE A 110 8.48 18.29 -0.28
CA PHE A 110 8.30 18.89 1.04
C PHE A 110 8.69 17.94 2.17
N VAL A 111 8.36 16.64 2.06
CA VAL A 111 8.79 15.60 3.00
C VAL A 111 10.32 15.54 3.13
N GLU A 112 11.03 15.63 2.02
CA GLU A 112 12.50 15.66 2.01
C GLU A 112 13.07 16.95 2.64
N GLY A 113 12.35 18.06 2.50
CA GLY A 113 12.68 19.31 3.16
C GLY A 113 12.54 19.22 4.68
N ILE A 114 11.48 18.56 5.17
CA ILE A 114 11.28 18.26 6.60
C ILE A 114 12.47 17.46 7.13
N ILE A 115 12.87 16.40 6.43
CA ILE A 115 14.02 15.58 6.83
C ILE A 115 15.29 16.42 6.88
N ALA A 116 15.55 17.24 5.85
CA ALA A 116 16.74 18.07 5.79
C ALA A 116 16.82 19.08 6.96
N VAL A 117 15.71 19.72 7.33
CA VAL A 117 15.70 20.73 8.41
C VAL A 117 15.67 20.07 9.79
N VAL A 118 14.75 19.12 9.99
CA VAL A 118 14.44 18.58 11.33
C VAL A 118 15.42 17.49 11.72
N ARG A 119 15.73 16.54 10.82
CA ARG A 119 16.64 15.43 11.11
C ARG A 119 18.10 15.80 10.85
N ASP A 120 18.38 16.38 9.68
CA ASP A 120 19.77 16.63 9.24
C ASP A 120 20.33 17.97 9.77
N GLY A 121 19.51 18.82 10.42
CA GLY A 121 19.92 20.14 10.92
C GLY A 121 20.38 21.10 9.83
N ALA A 122 20.00 20.86 8.57
CA ALA A 122 20.48 21.62 7.44
C ALA A 122 19.86 23.02 7.38
N GLY A 123 20.65 24.01 6.98
CA GLY A 123 20.16 25.37 6.77
C GLY A 123 19.08 25.45 5.69
N TRP A 124 18.16 26.42 5.82
CA TRP A 124 16.99 26.61 4.95
C TRP A 124 17.30 26.54 3.44
N ARG A 125 18.41 27.16 2.99
CA ARG A 125 18.83 27.17 1.58
C ARG A 125 19.11 25.76 1.04
N TYR A 126 19.71 24.89 1.86
CA TYR A 126 19.97 23.50 1.50
C TYR A 126 18.67 22.70 1.40
N ALA A 127 17.78 22.87 2.38
CA ALA A 127 16.48 22.20 2.40
C ALA A 127 15.63 22.56 1.17
N VAL A 128 15.53 23.85 0.83
CA VAL A 128 14.82 24.31 -0.37
C VAL A 128 15.41 23.72 -1.65
N ARG A 129 16.75 23.69 -1.76
CA ARG A 129 17.41 23.08 -2.93
C ARG A 129 17.12 21.57 -3.02
N ARG A 130 17.17 20.84 -1.91
CA ARG A 130 16.87 19.40 -1.86
C ARG A 130 15.41 19.11 -2.26
N THR A 131 14.47 19.89 -1.73
CA THR A 131 13.05 19.84 -2.08
C THR A 131 12.84 20.11 -3.58
N ALA A 132 13.44 21.18 -4.11
CA ALA A 132 13.31 21.55 -5.51
C ALA A 132 13.91 20.49 -6.46
N ALA A 133 15.09 19.96 -6.15
CA ALA A 133 15.74 18.93 -6.95
C ALA A 133 14.87 17.66 -7.07
N LYS A 134 14.20 17.26 -5.98
CA LYS A 134 13.25 16.14 -6.00
C LYS A 134 12.02 16.48 -6.83
N GLY A 135 11.44 17.67 -6.69
CA GLY A 135 10.25 18.09 -7.44
C GLY A 135 10.45 18.18 -8.96
N VAL A 136 11.61 18.69 -9.41
CA VAL A 136 11.92 18.84 -10.84
C VAL A 136 12.16 17.49 -11.54
N GLY A 137 12.59 16.46 -10.80
CA GLY A 137 12.84 15.11 -11.33
C GLY A 137 11.63 14.16 -11.30
N VAL A 138 10.40 14.66 -11.19
CA VAL A 138 9.20 13.81 -11.08
C VAL A 138 8.92 13.10 -12.40
N ARG A 139 9.00 11.77 -12.39
CA ARG A 139 8.72 10.90 -13.55
C ARG A 139 7.39 10.15 -13.44
N GLY A 140 6.58 10.46 -12.41
CA GLY A 140 5.37 9.71 -12.12
C GLY A 140 4.78 9.99 -10.74
N ALA A 141 3.76 9.21 -10.37
CA ALA A 141 3.19 9.23 -9.04
C ALA A 141 4.24 8.79 -8.00
N ARG A 142 4.30 9.49 -6.86
CA ARG A 142 5.30 9.25 -5.81
C ARG A 142 4.70 9.03 -4.44
N GLY A 143 5.31 8.13 -3.68
CA GLY A 143 4.84 7.78 -2.35
C GLY A 143 3.40 7.23 -2.40
N PRO A 144 2.56 7.47 -1.39
CA PRO A 144 1.27 6.79 -1.23
C PRO A 144 0.27 7.05 -2.36
N VAL A 145 0.40 8.15 -3.12
CA VAL A 145 -0.57 8.50 -4.18
C VAL A 145 -0.48 7.62 -5.43
N TRP A 146 0.46 6.67 -5.51
CA TRP A 146 0.46 5.64 -6.55
C TRP A 146 -0.91 4.97 -6.66
N TYR A 147 -1.56 4.71 -5.52
CA TYR A 147 -2.88 4.07 -5.46
C TYR A 147 -3.95 4.85 -6.25
N VAL A 148 -4.06 6.15 -6.02
CA VAL A 148 -5.05 6.98 -6.72
C VAL A 148 -4.72 7.10 -8.21
N GLY A 149 -3.44 7.07 -8.57
CA GLY A 149 -2.99 6.99 -9.96
C GLY A 149 -3.46 5.70 -10.64
N VAL A 150 -3.27 4.55 -10.00
CA VAL A 150 -3.71 3.25 -10.53
C VAL A 150 -5.24 3.17 -10.61
N VAL A 151 -5.96 3.65 -9.59
CA VAL A 151 -7.44 3.71 -9.63
C VAL A 151 -7.91 4.60 -10.79
N LEU A 152 -7.23 5.72 -11.07
CA LEU A 152 -7.58 6.56 -12.22
C LEU A 152 -7.39 5.82 -13.54
N VAL A 153 -6.31 5.04 -13.68
CA VAL A 153 -6.10 4.18 -14.86
C VAL A 153 -7.18 3.11 -14.97
N PHE A 154 -7.53 2.45 -13.87
CA PHE A 154 -8.61 1.47 -13.86
C PHE A 154 -9.97 2.10 -14.21
N ASP A 155 -10.25 3.30 -13.69
CA ASP A 155 -11.46 4.06 -14.02
C ASP A 155 -11.50 4.47 -15.50
N LEU A 156 -10.35 4.82 -16.09
CA LEU A 156 -10.23 5.10 -17.53
C LEU A 156 -10.52 3.84 -18.35
N VAL A 157 -9.85 2.72 -18.04
CA VAL A 157 -10.10 1.42 -18.72
C VAL A 157 -11.59 1.07 -18.61
N PHE A 158 -12.16 1.11 -17.40
CA PHE A 158 -13.58 0.87 -17.16
C PHE A 158 -14.48 1.80 -17.99
N ALA A 159 -14.12 3.09 -18.11
CA ALA A 159 -14.89 4.06 -18.88
C ALA A 159 -14.82 3.86 -20.41
N PHE A 160 -13.75 3.24 -20.91
CA PHE A 160 -13.61 2.96 -22.35
C PHE A 160 -14.19 1.59 -22.74
N THR A 161 -14.14 0.59 -21.85
CA THR A 161 -14.54 -0.79 -22.19
C THR A 161 -15.94 -1.16 -21.70
N PHE A 162 -16.31 -0.74 -20.48
CA PHE A 162 -17.51 -1.25 -19.81
C PHE A 162 -18.55 -0.17 -19.53
N TYR A 163 -18.30 1.10 -19.86
CA TYR A 163 -19.22 2.18 -19.49
C TYR A 163 -20.62 1.98 -20.09
N PRO A 164 -21.71 2.17 -19.31
CA PRO A 164 -23.06 2.07 -19.83
C PRO A 164 -23.25 3.04 -21.00
N GLN A 165 -23.61 2.54 -22.19
CA GLN A 165 -23.78 3.37 -23.39
C GLN A 165 -25.12 4.14 -23.43
N THR A 166 -25.88 4.19 -22.34
CA THR A 166 -27.27 4.69 -22.34
C THR A 166 -27.57 5.74 -21.27
N LYS A 167 -27.26 7.01 -21.61
CA LYS A 167 -28.15 8.18 -21.67
C LYS A 167 -27.30 9.46 -21.63
N GLN A 168 -27.00 9.93 -22.84
CA GLN A 168 -26.55 11.27 -23.14
C GLN A 168 -27.77 12.19 -23.03
N ASP A 169 -28.19 12.54 -21.81
CA ASP A 169 -29.08 13.67 -21.55
C ASP A 169 -28.48 14.42 -20.36
N ASP A 170 -27.70 15.45 -20.66
CA ASP A 170 -26.94 16.29 -19.72
C ASP A 170 -27.84 17.19 -18.83
N THR A 171 -29.15 16.92 -18.72
CA THR A 171 -30.08 17.85 -18.05
C THR A 171 -31.20 17.21 -17.23
N ARG A 172 -31.22 15.89 -17.01
CA ARG A 172 -32.31 15.31 -16.21
C ARG A 172 -32.02 15.41 -14.72
N GLU A 173 -32.71 16.37 -14.09
CA GLU A 173 -33.03 16.44 -12.67
C GLU A 173 -33.08 15.04 -12.04
N ALA A 174 -32.38 14.87 -10.92
CA ALA A 174 -32.25 13.60 -10.22
C ALA A 174 -33.63 13.04 -9.87
N LYS A 175 -34.17 12.18 -10.75
CA LYS A 175 -35.40 11.44 -10.48
C LYS A 175 -35.19 10.71 -9.15
N PRO A 176 -36.07 10.89 -8.15
CA PRO A 176 -35.90 10.26 -6.85
C PRO A 176 -35.73 8.75 -7.05
N PRO A 177 -34.84 8.10 -6.30
CA PRO A 177 -34.56 6.69 -6.49
C PRO A 177 -35.87 5.92 -6.39
N ALA A 178 -36.30 5.31 -7.48
CA ALA A 178 -37.39 4.35 -7.47
C ALA A 178 -37.06 3.36 -6.34
N LYS A 179 -38.02 3.20 -5.42
CA LYS A 179 -37.90 2.30 -4.26
C LYS A 179 -37.33 0.98 -4.76
N THR A 180 -36.06 0.72 -4.42
CA THR A 180 -35.41 -0.54 -4.74
C THR A 180 -36.11 -1.56 -3.87
N GLU A 181 -37.08 -2.28 -4.45
CA GLU A 181 -37.57 -3.52 -3.86
C GLU A 181 -36.35 -4.33 -3.42
N THR A 182 -36.38 -4.78 -2.18
CA THR A 182 -35.41 -5.70 -1.58
C THR A 182 -35.44 -7.03 -2.35
N GLN A 183 -34.88 -7.01 -3.56
CA GLN A 183 -34.72 -8.18 -4.40
C GLN A 183 -33.70 -9.07 -3.71
N LYS A 184 -34.10 -10.30 -3.40
CA LYS A 184 -33.21 -11.31 -2.81
C LYS A 184 -31.95 -11.40 -3.67
N PRO A 185 -30.75 -11.35 -3.07
CA PRO A 185 -29.52 -11.34 -3.83
C PRO A 185 -29.44 -12.65 -4.64
N HIS A 186 -29.30 -12.55 -5.96
CA HIS A 186 -29.21 -13.69 -6.87
C HIS A 186 -27.80 -14.31 -6.80
N ILE A 187 -27.34 -14.68 -5.59
CA ILE A 187 -26.01 -15.26 -5.32
C ILE A 187 -25.92 -16.71 -5.85
N SER A 188 -27.03 -17.30 -6.31
CA SER A 188 -27.10 -18.70 -6.79
C SER A 188 -26.21 -19.03 -7.99
N HIS A 189 -25.61 -18.04 -8.66
CA HIS A 189 -24.76 -18.25 -9.84
C HIS A 189 -23.25 -18.12 -9.61
N LEU A 190 -22.80 -17.67 -8.44
CA LEU A 190 -21.37 -17.65 -8.11
C LEU A 190 -20.95 -19.05 -7.62
N HIS A 191 -20.64 -19.93 -8.57
CA HIS A 191 -20.04 -21.22 -8.23
C HIS A 191 -18.64 -21.00 -7.65
N ASP A 192 -18.32 -21.70 -6.57
CA ASP A 192 -17.00 -21.69 -5.91
C ASP A 192 -15.83 -21.85 -6.90
N ARG A 193 -16.03 -22.62 -7.97
CA ARG A 193 -15.05 -22.81 -9.05
C ARG A 193 -14.59 -21.50 -9.71
N TYR A 194 -15.46 -20.51 -9.86
CA TYR A 194 -15.09 -19.23 -10.47
C TYR A 194 -14.24 -18.38 -9.53
N ILE A 195 -14.50 -18.46 -8.23
CA ILE A 195 -13.69 -17.80 -7.20
C ILE A 195 -12.31 -18.45 -7.14
N PHE A 196 -12.26 -19.78 -7.03
CA PHE A 196 -10.98 -20.50 -6.99
C PHE A 196 -10.17 -20.38 -8.28
N SER A 197 -10.81 -20.37 -9.44
CA SER A 197 -10.10 -20.13 -10.71
C SER A 197 -9.58 -18.70 -10.82
N ALA A 198 -10.33 -17.69 -10.39
CA ALA A 198 -9.85 -16.32 -10.36
C ALA A 198 -8.65 -16.15 -9.40
N LEU A 199 -8.70 -16.76 -8.21
CA LEU A 199 -7.58 -16.76 -7.26
C LEU A 199 -6.35 -17.51 -7.80
N ALA A 200 -6.56 -18.69 -8.40
CA ALA A 200 -5.47 -19.45 -9.01
C ALA A 200 -4.84 -18.70 -10.20
N ALA A 201 -5.66 -18.08 -11.04
CA ALA A 201 -5.18 -17.25 -12.15
C ALA A 201 -4.43 -16.02 -11.65
N SER A 202 -4.93 -15.36 -10.60
CA SER A 202 -4.24 -14.24 -9.94
C SER A 202 -2.88 -14.68 -9.40
N ALA A 203 -2.83 -15.80 -8.67
CA ALA A 203 -1.60 -16.32 -8.08
C ALA A 203 -0.56 -16.70 -9.15
N LEU A 204 -1.02 -17.35 -10.22
CA LEU A 204 -0.16 -17.70 -11.36
C LEU A 204 0.36 -16.45 -12.06
N ALA A 205 -0.50 -15.48 -12.35
CA ALA A 205 -0.09 -14.22 -12.98
C ALA A 205 0.91 -13.43 -12.10
N THR A 206 0.65 -13.36 -10.80
CA THR A 206 1.54 -12.74 -9.81
C THR A 206 2.90 -13.44 -9.78
N PHE A 207 2.93 -14.77 -9.74
CA PHE A 207 4.17 -15.54 -9.78
C PHE A 207 4.96 -15.27 -11.07
N LEU A 208 4.30 -15.37 -12.23
CA LEU A 208 4.94 -15.15 -13.53
C LEU A 208 5.49 -13.73 -13.67
N LEU A 209 4.75 -12.71 -13.23
CA LEU A 209 5.24 -11.34 -13.24
C LEU A 209 6.46 -11.16 -12.33
N ARG A 210 6.48 -11.80 -11.16
CA ARG A 210 7.61 -11.75 -10.22
C ARG A 210 8.88 -12.44 -10.72
N THR A 211 8.81 -13.25 -11.78
CA THR A 211 10.02 -13.76 -12.44
C THR A 211 10.82 -12.65 -13.13
N ARG A 212 10.13 -11.63 -13.67
CA ARG A 212 10.73 -10.52 -14.42
C ARG A 212 10.74 -9.21 -13.66
N TRP A 213 9.77 -9.00 -12.77
CA TRP A 213 9.60 -7.84 -11.90
C TRP A 213 9.47 -8.32 -10.45
N PRO A 214 10.59 -8.62 -9.78
CA PRO A 214 10.58 -8.96 -8.36
C PRO A 214 9.93 -7.87 -7.51
N ILE A 215 9.46 -8.26 -6.34
CA ILE A 215 8.87 -7.34 -5.35
C ILE A 215 9.86 -6.21 -5.04
N GLY A 216 9.34 -4.99 -4.99
CA GLY A 216 10.14 -3.77 -4.87
C GLY A 216 10.47 -3.11 -6.20
N THR A 217 10.24 -3.78 -7.34
CA THR A 217 10.36 -3.15 -8.66
C THR A 217 9.12 -2.31 -8.97
N THR A 218 9.29 -0.99 -8.94
CA THR A 218 8.21 -0.05 -9.21
C THR A 218 8.13 0.33 -10.68
N PHE A 219 6.91 0.31 -11.24
CA PHE A 219 6.66 0.76 -12.60
C PHE A 219 6.48 2.26 -12.66
N THR A 220 7.44 2.96 -13.29
CA THR A 220 7.29 4.37 -13.66
C THR A 220 6.45 4.45 -14.95
N PRO A 221 5.35 5.23 -15.00
CA PRO A 221 5.06 6.42 -14.20
C PRO A 221 4.09 6.25 -13.02
N LEU A 222 3.56 5.05 -12.75
CA LEU A 222 2.52 4.89 -11.72
C LEU A 222 3.06 4.69 -10.30
N GLY A 223 4.34 4.34 -10.15
CA GLY A 223 4.95 4.06 -8.84
C GLY A 223 4.40 2.80 -8.15
N VAL A 224 3.77 1.91 -8.92
CA VAL A 224 3.16 0.67 -8.42
C VAL A 224 4.10 -0.51 -8.61
N ASP A 225 4.13 -1.43 -7.65
CA ASP A 225 4.80 -2.72 -7.79
C ASP A 225 4.00 -3.61 -8.76
N VAL A 226 4.64 -3.99 -9.87
CA VAL A 226 4.01 -4.76 -10.96
C VAL A 226 3.55 -6.13 -10.47
N GLY A 227 4.25 -6.72 -9.51
CA GLY A 227 3.94 -8.04 -8.98
C GLY A 227 2.59 -8.13 -8.29
N PHE A 228 2.01 -7.01 -7.84
CA PHE A 228 0.69 -6.98 -7.18
C PHE A 228 -0.45 -6.57 -8.12
N LEU A 229 -0.17 -6.18 -9.37
CA LEU A 229 -1.19 -5.73 -10.31
C LEU A 229 -2.29 -6.78 -10.59
N PRO A 230 -2.00 -8.08 -10.77
CA PRO A 230 -3.05 -9.09 -11.00
C PRO A 230 -4.09 -9.09 -9.88
N GLN A 231 -3.62 -9.09 -8.64
CA GLN A 231 -4.45 -9.01 -7.44
C GLN A 231 -5.33 -7.75 -7.45
N TYR A 232 -4.75 -6.58 -7.74
CA TYR A 232 -5.49 -5.32 -7.77
C TYR A 232 -6.55 -5.29 -8.87
N ILE A 233 -6.25 -5.85 -10.04
CA ILE A 233 -7.20 -5.98 -11.16
C ILE A 233 -8.38 -6.87 -10.76
N VAL A 234 -8.10 -8.05 -10.21
CA VAL A 234 -9.14 -9.01 -9.78
C VAL A 234 -10.07 -8.38 -8.75
N TYR A 235 -9.53 -7.70 -7.75
CA TYR A 235 -10.33 -7.08 -6.70
C TYR A 235 -11.13 -5.89 -7.21
N TYR A 236 -10.53 -5.00 -8.01
CA TYR A 236 -11.27 -3.89 -8.62
C TYR A 236 -12.40 -4.37 -9.53
N ALA A 237 -12.14 -5.37 -10.38
CA ALA A 237 -13.15 -5.98 -11.24
C ALA A 237 -14.27 -6.66 -10.44
N THR A 238 -13.92 -7.34 -9.34
CA THR A 238 -14.90 -7.93 -8.41
C THR A 238 -15.82 -6.86 -7.82
N GLY A 239 -15.29 -5.67 -7.53
CA GLY A 239 -16.08 -4.53 -7.03
C GLY A 239 -17.09 -4.05 -8.06
N ILE A 240 -16.68 -3.93 -9.33
CA ILE A 240 -17.58 -3.59 -10.43
C ILE A 240 -18.66 -4.66 -10.60
N TYR A 241 -18.27 -5.94 -10.61
CA TYR A 241 -19.17 -7.08 -10.77
C TYR A 241 -20.22 -7.14 -9.65
N ALA A 242 -19.80 -6.90 -8.40
CA ALA A 242 -20.66 -6.85 -7.24
C ALA A 242 -21.78 -5.80 -7.36
N HIS A 243 -21.44 -4.60 -7.82
CA HIS A 243 -22.41 -3.53 -8.01
C HIS A 243 -23.31 -3.76 -9.22
N ARG A 244 -22.74 -4.07 -10.39
CA ARG A 244 -23.49 -4.09 -11.66
C ARG A 244 -24.23 -5.39 -11.93
N ALA A 245 -23.54 -6.51 -11.78
CA ALA A 245 -24.10 -7.82 -12.13
C ALA A 245 -24.93 -8.39 -10.98
N LEU A 246 -24.40 -8.33 -9.75
CA LEU A 246 -25.06 -8.90 -8.58
C LEU A 246 -26.00 -7.95 -7.86
N ARG A 247 -25.88 -6.63 -8.09
CA ARG A 247 -26.66 -5.56 -7.42
C ARG A 247 -26.73 -5.74 -5.90
N THR A 248 -25.60 -6.12 -5.31
CA THR A 248 -25.51 -6.49 -3.90
C THR A 248 -24.54 -5.60 -3.15
N GLU A 249 -24.69 -5.49 -1.84
CA GLU A 249 -23.70 -4.84 -0.98
C GLU A 249 -22.47 -5.74 -0.84
N LEU A 250 -21.26 -5.16 -0.78
CA LEU A 250 -20.01 -5.93 -0.73
C LEU A 250 -19.97 -6.97 0.39
N HIS A 251 -20.53 -6.66 1.57
CA HIS A 251 -20.58 -7.60 2.69
C HIS A 251 -21.47 -8.82 2.45
N ARG A 252 -22.39 -8.76 1.48
CA ARG A 252 -23.27 -9.86 1.09
C ARG A 252 -22.72 -10.70 -0.05
N LEU A 253 -21.61 -10.30 -0.69
CA LEU A 253 -20.90 -11.16 -1.65
C LEU A 253 -20.51 -12.48 -1.03
N VAL A 254 -20.27 -12.47 0.28
CA VAL A 254 -20.00 -13.66 1.05
C VAL A 254 -21.36 -14.18 1.52
N PRO A 255 -21.90 -15.29 0.96
CA PRO A 255 -23.19 -15.82 1.39
C PRO A 255 -23.18 -16.00 2.91
N ARG A 256 -24.27 -15.63 3.60
CA ARG A 256 -24.45 -16.05 4.99
C ARG A 256 -24.27 -17.56 4.99
N PHE A 257 -23.37 -18.06 5.81
CA PHE A 257 -23.34 -19.50 6.05
C PHE A 257 -24.70 -19.83 6.67
N SER A 258 -25.66 -20.25 5.85
CA SER A 258 -26.88 -20.87 6.34
C SER A 258 -26.44 -22.24 6.83
N ILE A 259 -26.12 -22.27 8.11
CA ILE A 259 -25.50 -23.36 8.83
C ILE A 259 -26.48 -24.53 8.85
N ARG A 260 -26.27 -25.50 7.97
CA ARG A 260 -26.43 -26.90 8.40
C ARG A 260 -25.12 -27.28 9.06
N VAL A 261 -25.21 -27.76 10.29
CA VAL A 261 -24.13 -28.06 11.25
C VAL A 261 -22.88 -28.74 10.64
N PRO A 262 -22.94 -29.60 9.60
CA PRO A 262 -21.74 -30.14 8.96
C PRO A 262 -20.85 -29.09 8.27
N ARG A 263 -21.45 -28.06 7.65
CA ARG A 263 -20.72 -27.00 6.92
C ARG A 263 -20.07 -25.98 7.83
N ALA A 264 -20.62 -25.75 9.02
CA ALA A 264 -19.99 -24.88 10.03
C ALA A 264 -18.69 -25.50 10.55
N LEU A 265 -18.69 -26.81 10.80
CA LEU A 265 -17.49 -27.51 11.24
C LEU A 265 -16.43 -27.57 10.13
N THR A 266 -16.84 -27.70 8.86
CA THR A 266 -15.90 -27.60 7.72
C THR A 266 -15.41 -26.17 7.50
N ALA A 267 -16.26 -25.15 7.68
CA ALA A 267 -15.89 -23.74 7.54
C ALA A 267 -14.95 -23.29 8.67
N VAL A 268 -15.21 -23.70 9.90
CA VAL A 268 -14.32 -23.47 11.05
C VAL A 268 -13.02 -24.25 10.87
N ARG A 269 -13.07 -25.52 10.44
CA ARG A 269 -11.85 -26.28 10.12
C ARG A 269 -11.06 -25.67 8.96
N THR A 270 -11.69 -25.15 7.92
CA THR A 270 -11.00 -24.51 6.78
C THR A 270 -10.48 -23.13 7.16
N MET A 271 -11.23 -22.32 7.92
CA MET A 271 -10.73 -21.05 8.43
C MET A 271 -9.61 -21.24 9.45
N LEU A 272 -9.72 -22.22 10.35
CA LEU A 272 -8.66 -22.57 11.30
C LEU A 272 -7.46 -23.20 10.59
N ALA A 273 -7.66 -24.10 9.63
CA ALA A 273 -6.57 -24.68 8.86
C ALA A 273 -5.87 -23.62 8.01
N VAL A 274 -6.61 -22.72 7.36
CA VAL A 274 -5.97 -21.64 6.60
C VAL A 274 -5.39 -20.58 7.52
N LEU A 275 -5.95 -20.31 8.70
CA LEU A 275 -5.34 -19.44 9.71
C LEU A 275 -4.04 -20.05 10.25
N LEU A 276 -4.03 -21.34 10.57
CA LEU A 276 -2.84 -22.06 11.03
C LEU A 276 -1.79 -22.17 9.93
N VAL A 277 -2.20 -22.46 8.69
CA VAL A 277 -1.32 -22.41 7.51
C VAL A 277 -0.83 -20.98 7.30
N THR A 278 -1.65 -19.96 7.51
CA THR A 278 -1.26 -18.55 7.37
C THR A 278 -0.26 -18.14 8.43
N ILE A 279 -0.46 -18.53 9.70
CA ILE A 279 0.46 -18.25 10.80
C ILE A 279 1.76 -19.01 10.60
N TYR A 280 1.68 -20.31 10.28
CA TYR A 280 2.84 -21.13 9.96
C TYR A 280 3.59 -20.58 8.75
N THR A 281 2.88 -20.13 7.72
CA THR A 281 3.45 -19.53 6.51
C THR A 281 4.03 -18.16 6.80
N ALA A 282 3.39 -17.29 7.57
CA ALA A 282 3.92 -15.97 7.94
C ALA A 282 5.16 -16.11 8.83
N PHE A 283 5.16 -17.08 9.75
CA PHE A 283 6.31 -17.41 10.58
C PHE A 283 7.45 -18.00 9.75
N THR A 284 7.15 -18.97 8.90
CA THR A 284 8.13 -19.60 7.99
C THR A 284 8.64 -18.59 6.97
N PHE A 285 7.78 -17.74 6.43
CA PHE A 285 8.14 -16.65 5.53
C PHE A 285 9.04 -15.66 6.24
N THR A 286 8.72 -15.22 7.46
CA THR A 286 9.60 -14.32 8.23
C THR A 286 10.96 -14.98 8.48
N PHE A 287 10.98 -16.23 8.93
CA PHE A 287 12.21 -16.98 9.20
C PHE A 287 13.04 -17.24 7.94
N LEU A 288 12.39 -17.56 6.81
CA LEU A 288 13.04 -17.80 5.52
C LEU A 288 13.43 -16.50 4.82
N PHE A 289 12.66 -15.43 4.96
CA PHE A 289 12.97 -14.09 4.45
C PHE A 289 14.27 -13.60 5.07
N MET A 290 14.44 -13.77 6.38
CA MET A 290 15.70 -13.48 7.08
C MET A 290 16.90 -14.30 6.57
N ARG A 291 16.68 -15.39 5.82
CA ARG A 291 17.75 -16.28 5.31
C ARG A 291 17.91 -16.27 3.79
N ARG A 292 16.85 -15.98 3.03
CA ARG A 292 16.72 -16.13 1.57
C ARG A 292 15.75 -15.11 0.99
N GLU A 293 15.90 -13.85 1.36
CA GLU A 293 15.09 -12.72 0.88
C GLU A 293 14.95 -12.72 -0.65
N ALA A 294 16.06 -12.82 -1.38
CA ALA A 294 16.08 -12.72 -2.85
C ALA A 294 15.17 -13.76 -3.54
N ASP A 295 15.08 -14.98 -3.00
CA ASP A 295 14.27 -16.06 -3.57
C ASP A 295 12.76 -15.81 -3.35
N LEU A 296 12.38 -15.09 -2.29
CA LEU A 296 10.98 -14.76 -1.99
C LEU A 296 10.48 -13.55 -2.78
N LEU A 297 11.37 -12.59 -3.03
CA LEU A 297 11.03 -11.38 -3.77
C LEU A 297 10.68 -11.68 -5.24
N GLY A 298 11.26 -12.72 -5.85
CA GLY A 298 10.93 -13.11 -7.21
C GLY A 298 11.79 -14.23 -7.77
N GLY A 299 11.74 -14.40 -9.09
CA GLY A 299 12.46 -15.45 -9.81
C GLY A 299 11.65 -16.75 -9.99
N PHE A 300 12.15 -17.64 -10.85
CA PHE A 300 11.50 -18.92 -11.14
C PHE A 300 11.92 -19.97 -10.11
N ASN A 301 11.37 -19.87 -8.90
CA ASN A 301 11.65 -20.78 -7.80
C ASN A 301 10.38 -21.11 -7.00
N ILE A 302 10.45 -22.19 -6.21
CA ILE A 302 9.31 -22.70 -5.44
C ILE A 302 8.88 -21.74 -4.32
N LEU A 303 9.79 -20.95 -3.75
CA LEU A 303 9.51 -20.00 -2.68
C LEU A 303 8.68 -18.82 -3.20
N ALA A 304 9.05 -18.25 -4.35
CA ALA A 304 8.28 -17.21 -5.03
C ALA A 304 6.88 -17.72 -5.45
N ALA A 305 6.77 -18.96 -5.94
CA ALA A 305 5.49 -19.57 -6.29
C ALA A 305 4.60 -19.76 -5.06
N TRP A 306 5.16 -20.31 -3.98
CA TRP A 306 4.45 -20.50 -2.71
C TRP A 306 4.02 -19.16 -2.11
N TYR A 307 4.88 -18.14 -2.13
CA TYR A 307 4.53 -16.81 -1.66
C TYR A 307 3.40 -16.17 -2.48
N ALA A 308 3.35 -16.36 -3.80
CA ALA A 308 2.25 -15.89 -4.63
C ALA A 308 0.91 -16.53 -4.24
N VAL A 309 0.87 -17.86 -4.05
CA VAL A 309 -0.33 -18.57 -3.59
C VAL A 309 -0.73 -18.13 -2.18
N PHE A 310 0.23 -18.03 -1.26
CA PHE A 310 0.00 -17.55 0.10
C PHE A 310 -0.62 -16.15 0.10
N ASN A 311 -0.04 -15.21 -0.66
CA ASN A 311 -0.53 -13.85 -0.76
C ASN A 311 -1.99 -13.79 -1.24
N GLU A 312 -2.35 -14.50 -2.33
CA GLU A 312 -3.71 -14.52 -2.87
C GLU A 312 -4.73 -15.20 -1.94
N THR A 313 -4.32 -16.25 -1.23
CA THR A 313 -5.21 -16.95 -0.28
C THR A 313 -5.44 -16.11 0.97
N LEU A 314 -4.40 -15.48 1.50
CA LEU A 314 -4.49 -14.64 2.68
C LEU A 314 -5.34 -13.39 2.41
N VAL A 315 -5.14 -12.71 1.27
CA VAL A 315 -5.95 -11.54 0.93
C VAL A 315 -7.43 -11.88 0.78
N PHE A 316 -7.75 -13.03 0.19
CA PHE A 316 -9.13 -13.50 0.07
C PHE A 316 -9.79 -13.64 1.44
N LEU A 317 -9.12 -14.32 2.37
CA LEU A 317 -9.67 -14.56 3.70
C LEU A 317 -9.81 -13.29 4.53
N ILE A 318 -8.77 -12.44 4.57
CA ILE A 318 -8.84 -11.21 5.36
C ILE A 318 -9.90 -10.27 4.78
N CYS A 319 -10.00 -10.12 3.46
CA CYS A 319 -11.02 -9.28 2.84
C CYS A 319 -12.43 -9.79 3.15
N VAL A 320 -12.66 -11.10 3.05
CA VAL A 320 -13.95 -11.72 3.41
C VAL A 320 -14.28 -11.48 4.89
N ALA A 321 -13.32 -11.66 5.79
CA ALA A 321 -13.49 -11.45 7.22
C ALA A 321 -13.82 -9.98 7.54
N LEU A 322 -13.06 -9.02 6.98
CA LEU A 322 -13.29 -7.60 7.20
C LEU A 322 -14.61 -7.11 6.62
N LEU A 323 -14.98 -7.54 5.40
CA LEU A 323 -16.26 -7.18 4.79
C LEU A 323 -17.44 -7.66 5.65
N ARG A 324 -17.36 -8.85 6.22
CA ARG A 324 -18.39 -9.36 7.14
C ARG A 324 -18.38 -8.62 8.47
N LEU A 325 -17.21 -8.46 9.08
CA LEU A 325 -17.05 -7.79 10.36
C LEU A 325 -17.67 -6.37 10.33
N PHE A 326 -17.36 -5.60 9.28
CA PHE A 326 -17.90 -4.26 9.11
C PHE A 326 -19.34 -4.24 8.55
N GLY A 327 -19.75 -5.25 7.78
CA GLY A 327 -21.10 -5.32 7.23
C GLY A 327 -22.17 -5.74 8.25
N GLU A 328 -21.81 -6.66 9.14
CA GLU A 328 -22.74 -7.24 10.12
C GLU A 328 -22.64 -6.58 11.49
N GLY A 329 -21.47 -6.05 11.86
CA GLY A 329 -21.23 -5.40 13.15
C GLY A 329 -22.01 -4.10 13.31
N ASP A 330 -22.78 -3.98 14.39
CA ASP A 330 -23.57 -2.77 14.66
C ASP A 330 -22.69 -1.55 14.96
N TRP A 331 -21.51 -1.75 15.53
CA TRP A 331 -20.51 -0.70 15.72
C TRP A 331 -20.03 -0.09 14.39
N ALA A 332 -20.00 -0.89 13.33
CA ALA A 332 -19.54 -0.46 12.01
C ALA A 332 -20.65 0.24 11.22
N LYS A 333 -21.92 -0.04 11.52
CA LYS A 333 -23.07 0.64 10.90
C LYS A 333 -23.36 2.02 11.50
N ARG A 334 -22.82 2.31 12.69
CA ARG A 334 -22.91 3.63 13.34
C ARG A 334 -21.91 4.60 12.71
N LYS A 335 -22.25 5.89 12.71
CA LYS A 335 -21.30 6.94 12.33
C LYS A 335 -20.12 6.93 13.30
N TRP A 336 -18.90 6.89 12.77
CA TRP A 336 -17.69 7.08 13.57
C TRP A 336 -17.37 8.56 13.68
N SER A 337 -17.42 9.07 14.90
CA SER A 337 -17.08 10.45 15.19
C SER A 337 -16.21 10.57 16.43
N VAL A 338 -15.39 11.61 16.43
CA VAL A 338 -14.53 11.98 17.56
C VAL A 338 -14.90 13.38 17.99
N ALA A 339 -15.13 13.57 19.29
CA ALA A 339 -15.32 14.90 19.86
C ALA A 339 -13.95 15.59 20.01
N LEU A 340 -13.77 16.73 19.36
CA LEU A 340 -12.58 17.58 19.50
C LEU A 340 -12.89 18.83 20.32
N GLY A 341 -11.97 19.16 21.23
CA GLY A 341 -12.03 20.37 22.05
C GLY A 341 -12.99 20.30 23.24
N ARG A 342 -12.90 21.28 24.14
CA ARG A 342 -13.75 21.39 25.33
C ARG A 342 -15.23 21.62 24.99
N GLU A 343 -15.53 22.16 23.80
CA GLU A 343 -16.89 22.42 23.33
C GLU A 343 -17.55 21.22 22.62
N GLY A 344 -16.84 20.08 22.50
CA GLY A 344 -17.43 18.84 21.99
C GLY A 344 -17.72 18.83 20.47
N TRP A 345 -16.90 19.51 19.66
CA TRP A 345 -17.07 19.53 18.20
C TRP A 345 -16.96 18.11 17.62
N GLU A 346 -18.07 17.59 17.10
CA GLU A 346 -18.14 16.24 16.57
C GLU A 346 -17.58 16.17 15.14
N VAL A 347 -16.39 15.58 14.99
CA VAL A 347 -15.73 15.37 13.70
C VAL A 347 -16.10 13.99 13.16
N ASP A 348 -16.75 13.96 11.98
CA ASP A 348 -16.95 12.72 11.22
C ASP A 348 -15.61 12.24 10.64
N VAL A 349 -15.10 11.13 11.15
CA VAL A 349 -13.77 10.61 10.80
C VAL A 349 -13.72 10.18 9.34
N ALA A 350 -14.81 9.60 8.82
CA ALA A 350 -14.85 9.09 7.46
C ALA A 350 -14.79 10.21 6.41
N ARG A 351 -15.32 11.39 6.73
CA ARG A 351 -15.26 12.57 5.85
C ARG A 351 -13.82 13.02 5.59
N TRP A 352 -12.95 12.90 6.58
CA TRP A 352 -11.56 13.38 6.52
C TRP A 352 -10.55 12.30 6.13
N GLY A 353 -10.98 11.04 5.93
CA GLY A 353 -10.08 9.93 5.60
C GLY A 353 -9.21 10.19 4.37
N TYR A 354 -9.76 10.80 3.30
CA TYR A 354 -8.95 11.12 2.12
C TYR A 354 -7.92 12.23 2.37
N ALA A 355 -8.27 13.23 3.18
CA ALA A 355 -7.32 14.27 3.56
C ALA A 355 -6.20 13.69 4.44
N ALA A 356 -6.55 12.86 5.43
CA ALA A 356 -5.58 12.14 6.25
C ALA A 356 -4.63 11.28 5.39
N PHE A 357 -5.16 10.57 4.39
CA PHE A 357 -4.36 9.84 3.41
C PHE A 357 -3.41 10.72 2.60
N LEU A 358 -3.75 11.97 2.28
CA LEU A 358 -2.83 12.86 1.56
C LEU A 358 -1.78 13.50 2.47
N VAL A 359 -2.09 13.76 3.74
CA VAL A 359 -1.17 14.50 4.64
C VAL A 359 -0.33 13.61 5.54
N HIS A 360 -0.63 12.30 5.64
CA HIS A 360 0.07 11.44 6.59
C HIS A 360 1.59 11.36 6.34
N GLY A 361 2.05 11.39 5.09
CA GLY A 361 3.49 11.32 4.78
C GLY A 361 4.29 12.42 5.50
N PRO A 362 3.99 13.71 5.24
CA PRO A 362 4.60 14.83 5.98
C PRO A 362 4.47 14.74 7.50
N VAL A 363 3.29 14.36 8.01
CA VAL A 363 3.04 14.30 9.45
C VAL A 363 3.87 13.20 10.12
N VAL A 364 3.81 11.97 9.58
CA VAL A 364 4.55 10.81 10.08
C VAL A 364 6.05 11.06 10.01
N VAL A 365 6.55 11.55 8.88
CA VAL A 365 7.99 11.86 8.72
C VAL A 365 8.42 12.99 9.64
N GLY A 366 7.59 14.01 9.85
CA GLY A 366 7.87 15.08 10.80
C GLY A 366 8.03 14.57 12.23
N VAL A 367 7.11 13.73 12.69
CA VAL A 367 7.19 13.10 14.03
C VAL A 367 8.42 12.20 14.13
N GLN A 368 8.67 11.34 13.14
CA GLN A 368 9.84 10.46 13.11
C GLN A 368 11.14 11.26 13.18
N SER A 369 11.25 12.35 12.41
CA SER A 369 12.44 13.21 12.37
C SER A 369 12.70 13.90 13.72
N GLN A 370 11.65 14.27 14.47
CA GLN A 370 11.80 14.86 15.81
C GLN A 370 12.32 13.84 16.83
N THR A 371 11.82 12.60 16.80
CA THR A 371 12.18 11.56 17.78
C THR A 371 13.62 11.04 17.65
N SER A 372 14.28 11.31 16.52
CA SER A 372 15.64 10.84 16.25
C SER A 372 16.69 11.95 16.22
N SER A 373 16.31 13.19 16.54
CA SER A 373 17.29 14.23 16.81
C SER A 373 18.12 13.84 18.02
N PRO A 374 19.47 13.90 17.98
CA PRO A 374 20.26 13.73 19.20
C PRO A 374 19.75 14.75 20.23
N PRO A 375 19.69 14.39 21.53
CA PRO A 375 19.38 15.36 22.56
C PRO A 375 20.33 16.53 22.35
N LEU A 376 19.78 17.74 22.29
CA LEU A 376 20.56 18.97 22.29
C LEU A 376 21.50 18.86 23.48
N ILE A 377 22.77 18.52 23.24
CA ILE A 377 23.81 18.73 24.23
C ILE A 377 23.85 20.23 24.33
N THR A 378 23.15 20.77 25.34
CA THR A 378 23.38 22.10 25.87
C THR A 378 24.89 22.17 26.04
N SER A 379 25.56 22.90 25.17
CA SER A 379 27.00 23.10 25.26
C SER A 379 27.23 23.89 26.55
N THR A 380 27.39 23.18 27.65
CA THR A 380 27.94 23.74 28.88
C THR A 380 29.33 24.19 28.49
N ILE A 381 29.47 25.50 28.31
CA ILE A 381 30.74 26.18 28.08
C ILE A 381 31.64 25.79 29.25
N GLN A 382 32.57 24.86 29.01
CA GLN A 382 33.63 24.59 29.95
C GLN A 382 34.68 25.69 29.71
N PRO A 383 35.01 26.53 30.71
CA PRO A 383 36.03 27.56 30.52
C PRO A 383 37.40 26.90 30.29
N PRO A 384 38.29 27.51 29.49
CA PRO A 384 39.57 26.92 29.16
C PRO A 384 40.45 26.85 30.42
N SER A 385 40.94 25.65 30.74
CA SER A 385 42.01 25.47 31.72
C SER A 385 43.37 25.88 31.13
N PRO A 386 44.27 26.47 31.93
CA PRO A 386 45.47 27.13 31.44
C PRO A 386 46.56 26.13 31.03
N SER A 387 47.36 26.58 30.06
CA SER A 387 48.50 25.91 29.45
C SER A 387 49.66 25.58 30.40
N THR A 388 50.17 24.37 30.28
CA THR A 388 51.58 23.96 30.43
C THR A 388 51.81 22.92 29.31
N GLY A 389 52.81 22.89 28.45
CA GLY A 389 54.21 23.30 28.52
C GLY A 389 55.05 22.16 27.90
N ALA A 390 55.29 22.25 26.59
CA ALA A 390 56.37 21.64 25.77
C ALA A 390 56.65 20.10 25.77
N SER A 391 56.57 19.46 24.57
CA SER A 391 57.76 18.97 23.81
C SER A 391 57.39 18.16 22.54
N THR A 392 57.67 18.76 21.36
CA THR A 392 58.18 18.23 20.04
C THR A 392 57.66 16.94 19.35
N PRO A 393 57.76 16.86 17.99
CA PRO A 393 56.86 16.10 17.13
C PRO A 393 57.42 14.77 16.61
N THR A 394 56.56 13.78 16.40
CA THR A 394 56.84 12.61 15.55
C THR A 394 55.72 12.43 14.51
N THR A 395 56.15 12.38 13.25
CA THR A 395 55.39 12.26 12.00
C THR A 395 54.62 10.92 11.93
N PRO A 396 53.44 10.86 11.27
CA PRO A 396 52.52 9.74 11.39
C PRO A 396 52.82 8.60 10.39
N THR A 397 52.77 7.36 10.86
CA THR A 397 52.63 6.17 10.00
C THR A 397 51.17 5.92 9.66
N ASN A 398 50.96 5.75 8.36
CA ASN A 398 49.69 5.71 7.66
C ASN A 398 49.20 4.25 7.57
N THR A 399 48.09 3.90 8.22
CA THR A 399 47.42 2.61 8.02
C THR A 399 45.93 2.84 7.81
N ALA A 400 45.57 3.25 6.59
CA ALA A 400 44.19 3.32 6.14
C ALA A 400 43.70 1.92 5.75
N ALA A 401 42.86 1.31 6.59
CA ALA A 401 42.03 0.17 6.22
C ALA A 401 40.75 0.70 5.55
N ASN A 402 40.77 0.73 4.22
CA ASN A 402 39.63 1.13 3.38
C ASN A 402 38.80 -0.13 3.08
N LYS A 403 37.54 -0.20 3.52
CA LYS A 403 36.61 -1.27 3.11
C LYS A 403 35.20 -0.73 2.81
N TYR A 404 34.90 -0.78 1.51
CA TYR A 404 33.61 -0.87 0.83
C TYR A 404 32.72 0.37 0.67
N ALA A 405 32.87 1.00 -0.49
CA ALA A 405 31.84 1.73 -1.23
C ALA A 405 30.97 0.75 -2.08
N PRO A 406 29.73 1.11 -2.44
CA PRO A 406 28.78 0.23 -3.11
C PRO A 406 28.92 0.25 -4.65
N THR A 407 28.89 -0.93 -5.28
CA THR A 407 29.00 -1.09 -6.74
C THR A 407 27.64 -1.06 -7.41
N THR A 408 27.42 -0.07 -8.26
CA THR A 408 26.40 -0.03 -9.33
C THR A 408 26.96 -0.53 -10.66
N CYS A 409 26.06 -1.02 -11.52
CA CYS A 409 26.16 -1.29 -12.96
C CYS A 409 26.78 -2.63 -13.41
N ALA A 410 25.92 -3.48 -13.98
CA ALA A 410 26.30 -4.41 -15.05
C ALA A 410 25.31 -4.24 -16.21
N THR A 411 25.83 -3.73 -17.33
CA THR A 411 25.18 -3.70 -18.64
C THR A 411 25.84 -4.75 -19.52
N ALA A 412 25.01 -5.35 -20.39
CA ALA A 412 25.26 -6.50 -21.25
C ALA A 412 26.50 -6.41 -22.15
N LEU A 413 27.14 -7.56 -22.39
CA LEU A 413 27.89 -7.86 -23.60
C LEU A 413 27.65 -9.33 -24.00
N THR A 414 27.13 -9.50 -25.21
CA THR A 414 27.02 -10.74 -25.99
C THR A 414 28.40 -11.23 -26.45
N PRO A 415 28.55 -12.52 -26.79
CA PRO A 415 29.48 -12.91 -27.83
C PRO A 415 28.80 -13.63 -29.00
N SER A 416 29.17 -13.19 -30.18
CA SER A 416 28.86 -13.70 -31.52
C SER A 416 29.50 -15.06 -31.79
N LEU A 417 28.78 -15.91 -32.54
CA LEU A 417 29.33 -17.08 -33.21
C LEU A 417 30.38 -16.68 -34.26
N SER A 418 31.47 -17.45 -34.35
CA SER A 418 32.19 -17.66 -35.61
C SER A 418 32.66 -19.10 -35.73
N THR A 419 32.53 -19.59 -36.95
CA THR A 419 32.73 -20.93 -37.49
C THR A 419 34.19 -21.41 -37.53
N SER A 420 34.36 -22.74 -37.44
CA SER A 420 35.43 -23.62 -38.00
C SER A 420 35.89 -23.20 -39.43
N PRO A 421 37.03 -23.68 -40.02
CA PRO A 421 37.62 -25.03 -39.87
C PRO A 421 39.16 -25.16 -39.97
N THR A 422 39.70 -26.33 -39.60
CA THR A 422 40.54 -27.23 -40.45
C THR A 422 41.13 -28.41 -39.66
N ALA A 423 40.99 -29.61 -40.23
CA ALA A 423 41.76 -30.83 -39.93
C ALA A 423 43.11 -30.80 -40.71
N PRO A 424 44.00 -31.82 -40.73
CA PRO A 424 43.84 -33.24 -40.36
C PRO A 424 44.39 -33.65 -38.99
#